data_AF-A0A931A7A5-F1
#
_entry.id   AF-A0A931A7A5-F1
#
_cell.length_a   1.000
_cell.length_b   1.000
_cell.length_c   1.000
_cell.angle_alpha   90.00
_cell.angle_beta   90.00
_cell.angle_gamma   90.00
#
_symmetry.space_group_name_H-M   'P 1'
#
loop_
_entity.id
_entity.type
_entity.pdbx_description
1 polymer ?
#
loop_
_entity_poly.entity_id
_entity_poly.type
_entity_poly.pdbx_seq_one_letter_code
_entity_poly.pdbx_strand_id
1 'polypeptide(L)'
;MTINEAHLSRTNGLSRRRLLVAGATLPALALGASRPAFAATVQTAGVAPAALVGFDNVLKTYIVERGISCAQLAITKNGKLVLARAYRYSDDPSVPKFTPTSLFRIASLSKHITAVAIMRLAQDGKLSLGTSVATLLGLSTTADARLANVTVWRLLQHTGGWDRDISGDYLYNMDHTISRSLGVSLPITRDHIIQYACGRPLDFAPGSMYAYSNYGYMLLGMIVEKASGMAYESYVQQKILAPVGITRLRLGRTLKAQAAPGEVVYESAQTSKTVTDASGTIVPAPYGGFSMENRGPGGGWLASAVDLVRFARILDAPGTVLNATSIGRMVAKPEIGVTESGSWYGAGLWVRQVTGHLNTWHSGGLPGTYTYTARLQNGFTYAALFNRNQESGSLDFDVLSPRLADLGLGVGPLHELAHRRSSFSFSARYEHVTMS
;
A
#
# COMPACT_ATOMS: atom_id res chain seq x y z
N MET A 1 67.40 22.52 -19.51
CA MET A 1 68.55 21.62 -19.73
C MET A 1 68.13 20.62 -20.79
N THR A 2 68.60 20.87 -22.02
CA THR A 2 68.90 19.93 -23.14
C THR A 2 68.09 18.62 -23.26
N ILE A 3 67.18 18.48 -24.24
CA ILE A 3 67.39 18.02 -25.64
C ILE A 3 68.01 16.60 -25.73
N ASN A 4 67.29 15.61 -26.29
CA ASN A 4 67.66 15.02 -27.60
C ASN A 4 66.69 13.92 -28.10
N GLU A 5 66.40 14.00 -29.39
CA GLU A 5 65.76 13.00 -30.23
C GLU A 5 66.76 11.95 -30.76
N ALA A 6 66.16 10.91 -31.36
CA ALA A 6 66.62 10.15 -32.53
C ALA A 6 67.66 9.03 -32.33
N HIS A 7 67.29 7.82 -32.77
CA HIS A 7 67.89 7.29 -34.01
C HIS A 7 67.15 6.07 -34.57
N LEU A 8 66.75 6.19 -35.84
CA LEU A 8 66.50 5.10 -36.78
C LEU A 8 67.84 4.55 -37.29
N SER A 9 67.91 3.22 -37.50
CA SER A 9 68.85 2.57 -38.40
C SER A 9 68.20 1.36 -39.06
N ARG A 10 68.20 1.39 -40.40
CA ARG A 10 67.88 0.29 -41.32
C ARG A 10 69.18 -0.42 -41.69
N THR A 11 69.14 -1.73 -41.98
CA THR A 11 69.56 -2.32 -43.28
C THR A 11 69.43 -3.85 -43.32
N ASN A 12 68.53 -4.33 -44.20
CA ASN A 12 68.64 -5.34 -45.26
C ASN A 12 69.53 -6.60 -45.15
N GLY A 13 68.89 -7.76 -45.43
CA GLY A 13 69.54 -8.96 -45.97
C GLY A 13 68.55 -10.01 -46.52
N LEU A 14 68.23 -9.92 -47.82
CA LEU A 14 67.98 -10.95 -48.87
C LEU A 14 67.75 -12.44 -48.42
N SER A 15 66.90 -13.31 -48.99
CA SER A 15 66.21 -13.34 -50.29
C SER A 15 65.14 -14.47 -50.37
N ARG A 16 64.15 -14.23 -51.25
CA ARG A 16 63.43 -15.15 -52.15
C ARG A 16 63.22 -16.62 -51.74
N ARG A 17 62.01 -16.94 -51.26
CA ARG A 17 61.19 -18.06 -51.78
C ARG A 17 59.74 -18.00 -51.30
N ARG A 18 58.82 -18.03 -52.27
CA ARG A 18 57.44 -18.57 -52.25
C ARG A 18 56.29 -17.71 -51.67
N LEU A 19 55.58 -17.12 -52.65
CA LEU A 19 54.13 -16.92 -52.80
C LEU A 19 53.19 -17.27 -51.62
N LEU A 20 52.51 -16.22 -51.14
CA LEU A 20 51.05 -16.09 -50.95
C LEU A 20 50.28 -17.23 -50.24
N VAL A 21 50.18 -17.13 -48.92
CA VAL A 21 48.97 -17.48 -48.17
C VAL A 21 48.78 -16.46 -47.04
N ALA A 22 47.75 -15.62 -47.15
CA ALA A 22 47.06 -15.00 -46.02
C ALA A 22 45.72 -14.45 -46.53
N GLY A 23 44.74 -15.34 -46.64
CA GLY A 23 43.34 -14.91 -46.72
C GLY A 23 42.98 -14.24 -45.39
N ALA A 24 42.59 -12.98 -45.45
CA ALA A 24 42.08 -12.25 -44.31
C ALA A 24 40.78 -12.92 -43.84
N THR A 25 40.82 -13.64 -42.73
CA THR A 25 39.62 -13.97 -41.96
C THR A 25 39.18 -12.70 -41.22
N LEU A 26 38.24 -11.97 -41.82
CA LEU A 26 37.44 -10.99 -41.10
C LEU A 26 36.77 -11.70 -39.91
N PRO A 27 36.87 -11.19 -38.67
CA PRO A 27 36.00 -11.69 -37.61
C PRO A 27 34.57 -11.36 -38.02
N ALA A 28 33.77 -12.39 -38.26
CA ALA A 28 32.33 -12.24 -38.38
C ALA A 28 31.84 -11.58 -37.08
N LEU A 29 31.47 -10.29 -37.16
CA LEU A 29 30.60 -9.71 -36.16
C LEU A 29 29.35 -10.58 -36.15
N ALA A 30 29.22 -11.43 -35.14
CA ALA A 30 27.94 -11.97 -34.76
C ALA A 30 27.08 -10.76 -34.39
N LEU A 31 26.35 -10.23 -35.36
CA LEU A 31 25.15 -9.45 -35.13
C LEU A 31 24.27 -10.33 -34.27
N GLY A 32 24.39 -10.15 -32.94
CA GLY A 32 23.46 -10.73 -32.00
C GLY A 32 22.10 -10.26 -32.46
N ALA A 33 21.31 -11.18 -33.01
CA ALA A 33 19.92 -10.91 -33.33
C ALA A 33 19.26 -10.53 -32.00
N SER A 34 19.10 -9.22 -31.78
CA SER A 34 18.22 -8.72 -30.75
C SER A 34 16.87 -9.33 -31.07
N ARG A 35 16.44 -10.31 -30.25
CA ARG A 35 15.06 -10.80 -30.31
C ARG A 35 14.19 -9.54 -30.24
N PRO A 36 13.24 -9.36 -31.17
CA PRO A 36 12.34 -8.21 -31.07
C PRO A 36 11.73 -8.28 -29.67
N ALA A 37 11.92 -7.22 -28.88
CA ALA A 37 11.16 -7.05 -27.66
C ALA A 37 9.69 -7.04 -28.10
N PHE A 38 8.97 -8.12 -27.86
CA PHE A 38 7.53 -8.12 -28.09
C PHE A 38 6.98 -7.05 -27.14
N ALA A 39 6.53 -5.93 -27.69
CA ALA A 39 5.85 -4.93 -26.89
C ALA A 39 4.65 -5.64 -26.25
N ALA A 40 4.66 -5.76 -24.92
CA ALA A 40 3.56 -6.36 -24.19
C ALA A 40 2.25 -5.65 -24.61
N THR A 41 1.19 -6.41 -24.83
CA THR A 41 -0.13 -5.83 -25.11
C THR A 41 -1.00 -5.99 -23.88
N VAL A 42 -1.86 -5.00 -23.61
CA VAL A 42 -2.78 -5.07 -22.47
C VAL A 42 -3.89 -6.08 -22.77
N GLN A 43 -3.81 -7.23 -22.13
CA GLN A 43 -4.88 -8.23 -22.10
C GLN A 43 -5.94 -7.82 -21.07
N THR A 44 -7.22 -8.05 -21.36
CA THR A 44 -8.32 -7.73 -20.44
C THR A 44 -9.23 -8.92 -20.19
N ALA A 45 -9.85 -8.94 -19.01
CA ALA A 45 -10.88 -9.90 -18.64
C ALA A 45 -12.05 -9.21 -17.94
N GLY A 46 -13.26 -9.79 -18.01
CA GLY A 46 -14.47 -9.26 -17.37
C GLY A 46 -15.35 -8.39 -18.28
N VAL A 47 -16.15 -7.51 -17.68
CA VAL A 47 -17.22 -6.74 -18.35
C VAL A 47 -16.91 -5.24 -18.26
N ALA A 48 -16.88 -4.58 -19.43
CA ALA A 48 -17.04 -3.13 -19.56
C ALA A 48 -18.01 -2.85 -20.70
N PRO A 49 -19.17 -2.25 -20.40
CA PRO A 49 -20.10 -1.76 -21.41
C PRO A 49 -19.45 -0.70 -22.31
N ALA A 50 -19.92 -0.57 -23.55
CA ALA A 50 -19.46 0.46 -24.49
C ALA A 50 -19.55 1.88 -23.90
N ALA A 51 -20.59 2.16 -23.11
CA ALA A 51 -20.78 3.43 -22.43
C ALA A 51 -19.68 3.78 -21.40
N LEU A 52 -18.89 2.80 -20.96
CA LEU A 52 -17.79 2.98 -19.98
C LEU A 52 -16.41 2.72 -20.61
N VAL A 53 -16.30 2.68 -21.94
CA VAL A 53 -15.02 2.44 -22.64
C VAL A 53 -13.96 3.50 -22.32
N GLY A 54 -14.37 4.73 -22.02
CA GLY A 54 -13.45 5.78 -21.59
C GLY A 54 -12.64 5.39 -20.36
N PHE A 55 -13.28 4.77 -19.36
CA PHE A 55 -12.61 4.30 -18.14
C PHE A 55 -11.61 3.19 -18.44
N ASP A 56 -11.98 2.27 -19.33
CA ASP A 56 -11.13 1.17 -19.79
C ASP A 56 -9.87 1.70 -20.50
N ASN A 57 -10.03 2.72 -21.35
CA ASN A 57 -8.92 3.36 -22.06
C ASN A 57 -7.98 4.14 -21.12
N VAL A 58 -8.52 4.91 -20.18
CA VAL A 58 -7.71 5.62 -19.17
C VAL A 58 -6.87 4.64 -18.37
N LEU A 59 -7.44 3.51 -17.94
CA LEU A 59 -6.71 2.49 -17.21
C LEU A 59 -5.64 1.82 -18.06
N LYS A 60 -5.93 1.44 -19.31
CA LYS A 60 -4.92 0.87 -20.22
C LYS A 60 -3.72 1.80 -20.39
N THR A 61 -3.95 3.08 -20.66
CA THR A 61 -2.89 4.08 -20.78
C THR A 61 -2.11 4.21 -19.47
N TYR A 62 -2.82 4.34 -18.34
CA TYR A 62 -2.19 4.46 -17.03
C TYR A 62 -1.28 3.28 -16.69
N ILE A 63 -1.71 2.06 -17.01
CA ILE A 63 -0.99 0.79 -16.80
C ILE A 63 0.28 0.73 -17.63
N VAL A 64 0.20 1.06 -18.93
CA VAL A 64 1.35 1.05 -19.85
C VAL A 64 2.38 2.08 -19.43
N GLU A 65 1.95 3.32 -19.17
CA GLU A 65 2.81 4.43 -18.75
C GLU A 65 3.61 4.14 -17.47
N ARG A 66 3.09 3.31 -16.58
CA ARG A 66 3.69 2.99 -15.27
C ARG A 66 4.29 1.58 -15.20
N GLY A 67 4.27 0.83 -16.31
CA GLY A 67 4.78 -0.55 -16.35
C GLY A 67 4.14 -1.46 -15.31
N ILE A 68 2.81 -1.36 -15.15
CA ILE A 68 2.06 -2.16 -14.17
C ILE A 68 1.67 -3.48 -14.82
N SER A 69 2.10 -4.63 -14.31
CA SER A 69 1.81 -5.90 -14.98
C SER A 69 0.41 -6.43 -14.73
N CYS A 70 -0.20 -6.16 -13.56
CA CYS A 70 -1.56 -6.58 -13.22
C CYS A 70 -2.35 -5.45 -12.56
N ALA A 71 -3.58 -5.23 -13.04
CA ALA A 71 -4.48 -4.25 -12.46
C ALA A 71 -5.94 -4.72 -12.47
N GLN A 72 -6.77 -4.07 -11.67
CA GLN A 72 -8.22 -4.21 -11.67
C GLN A 72 -8.90 -2.85 -11.61
N LEU A 73 -10.08 -2.76 -12.22
CA LEU A 73 -11.02 -1.65 -12.08
C LEU A 73 -12.42 -2.22 -11.88
N ALA A 74 -13.11 -1.76 -10.85
CA ALA A 74 -14.54 -1.98 -10.69
C ALA A 74 -15.25 -0.65 -10.50
N ILE A 75 -16.42 -0.50 -11.10
CA ILE A 75 -17.27 0.69 -10.97
C ILE A 75 -18.70 0.24 -10.70
N THR A 76 -19.33 0.89 -9.73
CA THR A 76 -20.77 0.82 -9.50
C THR A 76 -21.41 2.17 -9.76
N LYS A 77 -22.67 2.17 -10.18
CA LYS A 77 -23.54 3.34 -10.26
C LYS A 77 -24.79 3.05 -9.44
N ASN A 78 -25.06 3.88 -8.42
CA ASN A 78 -26.18 3.74 -7.50
C ASN A 78 -26.25 2.31 -6.92
N GLY A 79 -25.11 1.78 -6.48
CA GLY A 79 -24.98 0.44 -5.89
C GLY A 79 -25.01 -0.74 -6.88
N LYS A 80 -25.24 -0.51 -8.18
CA LYS A 80 -25.22 -1.56 -9.22
C LYS A 80 -23.84 -1.63 -9.87
N LEU A 81 -23.25 -2.82 -9.94
CA LEU A 81 -21.97 -3.04 -10.64
C LEU A 81 -22.16 -2.84 -12.15
N VAL A 82 -21.45 -1.87 -12.72
CA VAL A 82 -21.53 -1.50 -14.14
C VAL A 82 -20.24 -1.78 -14.90
N LEU A 83 -19.11 -1.90 -14.20
CA LEU A 83 -17.82 -2.31 -14.78
C LEU A 83 -17.08 -3.21 -13.79
N ALA A 84 -16.53 -4.31 -14.29
CA ALA A 84 -15.67 -5.22 -13.57
C ALA A 84 -14.59 -5.73 -14.53
N ARG A 85 -13.44 -5.06 -14.51
CA ARG A 85 -12.33 -5.32 -15.42
C ARG A 85 -11.09 -5.72 -14.64
N ALA A 86 -10.35 -6.62 -15.24
CA ALA A 86 -8.97 -6.86 -14.90
C ALA A 86 -8.12 -6.58 -16.13
N TYR A 87 -6.84 -6.28 -15.91
CA TYR A 87 -5.86 -5.95 -16.94
C TYR A 87 -4.55 -6.69 -16.65
N ARG A 88 -3.90 -7.20 -17.70
CA ARG A 88 -2.53 -7.73 -17.66
C ARG A 88 -1.69 -7.13 -18.76
N TYR A 89 -0.56 -6.59 -18.38
CA TYR A 89 0.42 -5.99 -19.28
C TYR A 89 1.77 -6.67 -19.03
N SER A 90 1.92 -7.85 -19.59
CA SER A 90 3.13 -8.66 -19.45
C SER A 90 3.20 -9.69 -20.58
N ASP A 91 4.41 -9.96 -21.07
CA ASP A 91 4.74 -11.06 -21.97
C ASP A 91 5.25 -12.30 -21.21
N ASP A 92 5.52 -12.19 -19.91
CA ASP A 92 6.00 -13.29 -19.07
C ASP A 92 4.87 -14.31 -18.79
N PRO A 93 4.97 -15.55 -19.31
CA PRO A 93 3.96 -16.58 -19.09
C PRO A 93 3.85 -17.02 -17.62
N SER A 94 4.83 -16.67 -16.78
CA SER A 94 4.79 -16.93 -15.34
C SER A 94 3.80 -16.05 -14.59
N VAL A 95 3.39 -14.90 -15.16
CA VAL A 95 2.33 -14.05 -14.62
C VAL A 95 0.99 -14.76 -14.79
N PRO A 96 0.35 -15.25 -13.70
CA PRO A 96 -0.82 -16.12 -13.79
C PRO A 96 -2.01 -15.47 -14.49
N LYS A 97 -2.97 -16.30 -14.93
CA LYS A 97 -4.28 -15.82 -15.41
C LYS A 97 -4.90 -14.91 -14.34
N PHE A 98 -5.26 -13.71 -14.76
CA PHE A 98 -5.80 -12.64 -13.92
C PHE A 98 -7.29 -12.49 -14.22
N THR A 99 -8.11 -12.29 -13.17
CA THR A 99 -9.57 -12.17 -13.29
C THR A 99 -10.05 -10.93 -12.54
N PRO A 100 -11.27 -10.43 -12.79
CA PRO A 100 -11.87 -9.35 -12.00
C PRO A 100 -12.02 -9.67 -10.49
N THR A 101 -11.81 -10.92 -10.10
CA THR A 101 -11.89 -11.41 -8.72
C THR A 101 -10.54 -11.87 -8.15
N SER A 102 -9.44 -11.72 -8.89
CA SER A 102 -8.09 -11.96 -8.36
C SER A 102 -7.84 -11.07 -7.14
N LEU A 103 -7.07 -11.56 -6.19
CA LEU A 103 -6.81 -10.92 -4.91
C LEU A 103 -5.56 -10.06 -4.98
N PHE A 104 -5.66 -8.83 -4.49
CA PHE A 104 -4.56 -7.89 -4.30
C PHE A 104 -4.47 -7.56 -2.82
N ARG A 105 -3.26 -7.39 -2.30
CA ARG A 105 -3.04 -6.65 -1.05
C ARG A 105 -3.68 -5.27 -1.24
N ILE A 106 -4.52 -4.87 -0.30
CA ILE A 106 -5.23 -3.59 -0.39
C ILE A 106 -4.62 -2.50 0.47
N ALA A 107 -3.50 -2.81 1.12
CA ALA A 107 -2.77 -1.84 1.93
C ALA A 107 -3.73 -1.09 2.86
N SER A 108 -3.62 0.24 2.92
CA SER A 108 -4.39 1.06 3.85
C SER A 108 -5.91 1.08 3.63
N LEU A 109 -6.44 0.55 2.52
CA LEU A 109 -7.89 0.33 2.40
C LEU A 109 -8.41 -0.66 3.48
N SER A 110 -7.53 -1.47 4.05
CA SER A 110 -7.78 -2.32 5.22
C SER A 110 -8.35 -1.54 6.42
N LYS A 111 -8.00 -0.25 6.55
CA LYS A 111 -8.45 0.61 7.65
C LYS A 111 -9.96 0.78 7.65
N HIS A 112 -10.56 0.93 6.48
CA HIS A 112 -12.01 1.02 6.34
C HIS A 112 -12.68 -0.24 6.89
N ILE A 113 -12.14 -1.43 6.58
CA ILE A 113 -12.66 -2.71 7.09
C ILE A 113 -12.62 -2.76 8.63
N THR A 114 -11.49 -2.36 9.22
CA THR A 114 -11.35 -2.29 10.69
C THR A 114 -12.27 -1.24 11.31
N ALA A 115 -12.43 -0.08 10.68
CA ALA A 115 -13.31 0.97 11.17
C ALA A 115 -14.78 0.52 11.21
N VAL A 116 -15.24 -0.20 10.18
CA VAL A 116 -16.59 -0.80 10.18
C VAL A 116 -16.74 -1.84 11.29
N ALA A 117 -15.72 -2.67 11.54
CA ALA A 117 -15.75 -3.65 12.62
C ALA A 117 -15.87 -2.99 14.01
N ILE A 118 -15.12 -1.92 14.25
CA ILE A 118 -15.19 -1.14 15.49
C ILE A 118 -16.56 -0.47 15.65
N MET A 119 -17.08 0.13 14.57
CA MET A 119 -18.41 0.74 14.58
C MET A 119 -19.50 -0.29 14.84
N ARG A 120 -19.37 -1.49 14.28
CA ARG A 120 -20.29 -2.60 14.56
C ARG A 120 -20.26 -3.00 16.03
N LEU A 121 -19.08 -3.16 16.62
CA LEU A 121 -18.95 -3.47 18.05
C LEU A 121 -19.52 -2.38 18.94
N ALA A 122 -19.28 -1.11 18.60
CA ALA A 122 -19.84 0.02 19.34
C ALA A 122 -21.37 0.07 19.24
N GLN A 123 -21.91 -0.18 18.04
CA GLN A 123 -23.34 -0.30 17.80
C GLN A 123 -23.99 -1.44 18.59
N ASP A 124 -23.30 -2.58 18.69
CA ASP A 124 -23.77 -3.75 19.44
C ASP A 124 -23.53 -3.62 20.97
N GLY A 125 -23.09 -2.44 21.44
CA GLY A 125 -22.83 -2.16 22.86
C GLY A 125 -21.64 -2.91 23.46
N LYS A 126 -20.77 -3.49 22.62
CA LYS A 126 -19.59 -4.27 23.05
C LYS A 126 -18.39 -3.41 23.43
N LEU A 127 -18.36 -2.16 22.97
CA LEU A 127 -17.36 -1.16 23.38
C LEU A 127 -17.94 0.25 23.28
N SER A 128 -17.34 1.22 23.98
CA SER A 128 -17.60 2.64 23.75
C SER A 128 -16.43 3.27 22.98
N LEU A 129 -16.74 4.13 22.01
CA LEU A 129 -15.73 4.84 21.22
C LEU A 129 -14.90 5.80 22.08
N GLY A 130 -15.43 6.25 23.22
CA GLY A 130 -14.73 7.10 24.18
C GLY A 130 -13.86 6.33 25.18
N THR A 131 -13.91 4.99 25.20
CA THR A 131 -13.11 4.20 26.16
C THR A 131 -11.61 4.35 25.86
N SER A 132 -10.82 4.45 26.92
CA SER A 132 -9.36 4.45 26.84
C SER A 132 -8.83 3.13 26.25
N VAL A 133 -7.93 3.25 25.29
CA VAL A 133 -7.23 2.14 24.66
C VAL A 133 -6.32 1.46 25.67
N ALA A 134 -5.68 2.23 26.54
CA ALA A 134 -4.84 1.70 27.62
C ALA A 134 -5.64 0.79 28.56
N THR A 135 -6.87 1.18 28.92
CA THR A 135 -7.77 0.33 29.72
C THR A 135 -8.21 -0.92 28.98
N LEU A 136 -8.59 -0.81 27.70
CA LEU A 136 -9.08 -1.96 26.93
C LEU A 136 -8.02 -3.05 26.71
N LEU A 137 -6.79 -2.63 26.45
CA LEU A 137 -5.68 -3.53 26.09
C LEU A 137 -4.67 -3.75 27.22
N GLY A 138 -4.82 -3.08 28.36
CA GLY A 138 -3.87 -3.17 29.49
C GLY A 138 -2.51 -2.55 29.17
N LEU A 139 -2.48 -1.43 28.42
CA LEU A 139 -1.23 -0.78 28.03
C LEU A 139 -0.61 -0.04 29.23
N SER A 140 0.71 -0.12 29.38
CA SER A 140 1.45 0.63 30.40
C SER A 140 1.47 2.12 30.06
N THR A 141 1.07 2.97 31.01
CA THR A 141 1.12 4.43 30.91
C THR A 141 2.29 5.03 31.69
N THR A 142 3.25 4.22 32.12
CA THR A 142 4.36 4.67 32.99
C THR A 142 5.30 5.62 32.28
N ALA A 143 5.61 5.37 31.00
CA ALA A 143 6.49 6.25 30.23
C ALA A 143 5.80 7.58 29.86
N ASP A 144 4.47 7.58 29.73
CA ASP A 144 3.68 8.76 29.43
C ASP A 144 2.22 8.59 29.88
N ALA A 145 1.84 9.34 30.92
CA ALA A 145 0.48 9.31 31.48
C ALA A 145 -0.59 9.76 30.46
N ARG A 146 -0.22 10.53 29.43
CA ARG A 146 -1.15 10.96 28.38
C ARG A 146 -1.71 9.78 27.59
N LEU A 147 -1.03 8.64 27.56
CA LEU A 147 -1.53 7.43 26.89
C LEU A 147 -2.89 6.97 27.44
N ALA A 148 -3.18 7.23 28.73
CA ALA A 148 -4.49 6.94 29.32
C ALA A 148 -5.64 7.71 28.64
N ASN A 149 -5.34 8.84 27.99
CA ASN A 149 -6.30 9.65 27.25
C ASN A 149 -6.48 9.19 25.79
N VAL A 150 -5.71 8.24 25.28
CA VAL A 150 -5.94 7.74 23.91
C VAL A 150 -7.23 6.91 23.89
N THR A 151 -8.22 7.33 23.11
CA THR A 151 -9.52 6.64 23.00
C THR A 151 -9.64 5.87 21.68
N VAL A 152 -10.58 4.93 21.61
CA VAL A 152 -10.90 4.20 20.36
C VAL A 152 -11.22 5.18 19.23
N TRP A 153 -11.98 6.25 19.52
CA TRP A 153 -12.31 7.29 18.55
C TRP A 153 -11.10 8.03 18.02
N ARG A 154 -10.16 8.38 18.91
CA ARG A 154 -8.90 9.04 18.53
C ARG A 154 -8.05 8.16 17.61
N LEU A 155 -8.03 6.84 17.83
CA LEU A 155 -7.36 5.92 16.91
C LEU A 155 -8.01 5.92 15.52
N LEU A 156 -9.34 5.88 15.44
CA LEU A 156 -10.07 5.86 14.17
C LEU A 156 -9.78 7.09 13.32
N GLN A 157 -9.63 8.25 13.96
CA GLN A 157 -9.38 9.55 13.32
C GLN A 157 -7.89 9.95 13.25
N HIS A 158 -6.96 9.05 13.57
CA HIS A 158 -5.52 9.35 13.58
C HIS A 158 -5.12 10.55 14.48
N THR A 159 -5.77 10.68 15.63
CA THR A 159 -5.48 11.71 16.64
C THR A 159 -5.00 11.09 17.96
N GLY A 160 -4.40 9.90 17.87
CA GLY A 160 -3.91 9.13 19.03
C GLY A 160 -2.63 9.65 19.66
N GLY A 161 -1.90 10.56 19.00
CA GLY A 161 -0.67 11.16 19.52
C GLY A 161 0.64 10.52 19.05
N TRP A 162 0.57 9.55 18.12
CA TRP A 162 1.76 9.02 17.42
C TRP A 162 1.85 9.61 16.02
N ASP A 163 3.05 10.06 15.66
CA ASP A 163 3.37 10.52 14.33
C ASP A 163 4.53 9.70 13.76
N ARG A 164 4.21 8.96 12.70
CA ARG A 164 5.16 8.11 12.00
C ARG A 164 6.33 8.88 11.37
N ASP A 165 6.17 10.18 11.13
CA ASP A 165 7.20 11.03 10.54
C ASP A 165 8.14 11.62 11.62
N ILE A 166 7.84 11.42 12.92
CA ILE A 166 8.68 11.85 14.06
C ILE A 166 9.30 10.66 14.77
N SER A 167 8.48 9.75 15.31
CA SER A 167 8.96 8.59 16.10
C SER A 167 9.15 7.31 15.28
N GLY A 168 8.90 7.40 13.97
CA GLY A 168 8.94 6.28 13.04
C GLY A 168 7.64 5.49 13.00
N ASP A 169 7.39 4.81 11.88
CA ASP A 169 6.23 3.93 11.76
C ASP A 169 6.55 2.55 12.38
N TYR A 170 6.04 2.26 13.57
CA TYR A 170 6.33 0.98 14.23
C TYR A 170 5.93 -0.28 13.45
N LEU A 171 5.11 -0.12 12.42
CA LEU A 171 4.69 -1.22 11.55
C LEU A 171 5.53 -1.29 10.27
N TYR A 172 6.38 -0.29 9.98
CA TYR A 172 7.16 -0.18 8.75
C TYR A 172 8.63 0.20 9.02
N ASN A 173 9.55 -0.68 8.62
CA ASN A 173 11.00 -0.48 8.75
C ASN A 173 11.50 -0.32 10.20
N MET A 174 10.72 -0.81 11.18
CA MET A 174 11.04 -0.75 12.61
C MET A 174 11.31 -2.13 13.24
N ASP A 175 11.05 -3.23 12.53
CA ASP A 175 11.12 -4.59 13.07
C ASP A 175 12.50 -4.91 13.68
N HIS A 176 13.59 -4.64 12.96
CA HIS A 176 14.95 -4.84 13.47
C HIS A 176 15.30 -3.90 14.64
N THR A 177 14.80 -2.66 14.61
CA THR A 177 15.02 -1.67 15.67
C THR A 177 14.33 -2.12 16.96
N ILE A 178 13.08 -2.57 16.85
CA ILE A 178 12.29 -3.09 17.97
C ILE A 178 12.94 -4.37 18.52
N SER A 179 13.27 -5.32 17.64
CA SER A 179 13.97 -6.56 17.99
C SER A 179 15.24 -6.29 18.80
N ARG A 180 16.11 -5.40 18.31
CA ARG A 180 17.35 -5.03 19.00
C ARG A 180 17.09 -4.30 20.33
N SER A 181 16.17 -3.35 20.33
CA SER A 181 15.87 -2.54 21.52
C SER A 181 15.29 -3.36 22.67
N LEU A 182 14.58 -4.44 22.36
CA LEU A 182 13.97 -5.32 23.37
C LEU A 182 14.78 -6.59 23.62
N GLY A 183 15.84 -6.85 22.83
CA GLY A 183 16.61 -8.09 22.93
C GLY A 183 15.83 -9.34 22.53
N VAL A 184 14.85 -9.21 21.63
CA VAL A 184 13.99 -10.32 21.17
C VAL A 184 14.31 -10.72 19.72
N SER A 185 14.10 -11.98 19.38
CA SER A 185 14.32 -12.48 18.01
C SER A 185 13.23 -12.00 17.04
N LEU A 186 13.58 -11.92 15.75
CA LEU A 186 12.60 -11.83 14.67
C LEU A 186 11.95 -13.20 14.41
N PRO A 187 10.69 -13.25 13.97
CA PRO A 187 9.79 -12.12 13.73
C PRO A 187 9.23 -11.55 15.04
N ILE A 188 9.09 -10.21 15.12
CA ILE A 188 8.46 -9.56 16.28
C ILE A 188 6.92 -9.74 16.26
N THR A 189 6.31 -9.78 17.44
CA THR A 189 4.86 -9.85 17.61
C THR A 189 4.26 -8.45 17.82
N ARG A 190 2.92 -8.34 17.75
CA ARG A 190 2.20 -7.12 18.13
C ARG A 190 2.48 -6.69 19.57
N ASP A 191 2.70 -7.65 20.48
CA ASP A 191 3.04 -7.37 21.88
C ASP A 191 4.44 -6.76 22.02
N HIS A 192 5.43 -7.22 21.24
CA HIS A 192 6.74 -6.56 21.18
C HIS A 192 6.63 -5.12 20.65
N ILE A 193 5.79 -4.89 19.64
CA ILE A 193 5.52 -3.54 19.12
C ILE A 193 4.90 -2.67 20.21
N ILE A 194 3.90 -3.17 20.95
CA ILE A 194 3.26 -2.46 22.06
C ILE A 194 4.27 -2.14 23.16
N GLN A 195 5.08 -3.11 23.58
CA GLN A 195 6.09 -2.93 24.62
C GLN A 195 7.08 -1.83 24.22
N TYR A 196 7.53 -1.85 22.97
CA TYR A 196 8.42 -0.81 22.44
C TYR A 196 7.74 0.56 22.41
N ALA A 197 6.52 0.64 21.89
CA ALA A 197 5.79 1.90 21.75
C ALA A 197 5.41 2.52 23.11
N CYS A 198 4.94 1.71 24.07
CA CYS A 198 4.54 2.18 25.40
C CYS A 198 5.74 2.53 26.30
N GLY A 199 6.96 2.12 25.92
CA GLY A 199 8.19 2.54 26.58
C GLY A 199 8.68 3.93 26.16
N ARG A 200 7.91 4.67 25.34
CA ARG A 200 8.27 5.96 24.75
C ARG A 200 7.15 6.98 24.94
N PRO A 201 7.48 8.28 25.02
CA PRO A 201 6.46 9.33 25.08
C PRO A 201 5.67 9.42 23.77
N LEU A 202 4.43 9.88 23.86
CA LEU A 202 3.66 10.29 22.68
C LEU A 202 4.31 11.51 22.03
N ASP A 203 4.28 11.59 20.71
CA ASP A 203 4.76 12.75 19.95
C ASP A 203 3.89 13.99 20.28
N PHE A 204 2.59 13.79 20.49
CA PHE A 204 1.62 14.86 20.77
C PHE A 204 0.58 14.45 21.82
N ALA A 205 -0.10 15.44 22.39
CA ALA A 205 -1.25 15.17 23.25
C ALA A 205 -2.39 14.52 22.44
N PRO A 206 -3.05 13.47 22.95
CA PRO A 206 -4.15 12.83 22.23
C PRO A 206 -5.27 13.83 21.90
N GLY A 207 -5.67 13.91 20.64
CA GLY A 207 -6.67 14.86 20.15
C GLY A 207 -6.14 16.26 19.80
N SER A 208 -4.86 16.57 20.02
CA SER A 208 -4.32 17.91 19.70
C SER A 208 -3.89 18.05 18.24
N MET A 209 -3.60 16.93 17.56
CA MET A 209 -3.14 16.95 16.17
C MET A 209 -3.58 15.70 15.42
N TYR A 210 -3.82 15.85 14.12
CA TYR A 210 -3.95 14.74 13.18
C TYR A 210 -2.56 14.27 12.75
N ALA A 211 -2.26 13.00 12.96
CA ALA A 211 -1.03 12.35 12.53
C ALA A 211 -1.32 10.89 12.15
N TYR A 212 -1.17 10.56 10.87
CA TYR A 212 -1.53 9.25 10.34
C TYR A 212 -0.72 8.13 10.99
N SER A 213 -1.42 7.18 11.65
CA SER A 213 -0.78 6.12 12.42
C SER A 213 -1.25 4.73 12.02
N ASN A 214 -0.33 3.92 11.51
CA ASN A 214 -0.56 2.49 11.29
C ASN A 214 -0.63 1.71 12.60
N TYR A 215 0.15 2.13 13.61
CA TYR A 215 0.12 1.57 14.96
C TYR A 215 -1.27 1.71 15.60
N GLY A 216 -1.92 2.87 15.45
CA GLY A 216 -3.28 3.07 15.94
C GLY A 216 -4.28 2.05 15.35
N TYR A 217 -4.16 1.73 14.06
CA TYR A 217 -5.03 0.72 13.45
C TYR A 217 -4.67 -0.72 13.86
N MET A 218 -3.40 -1.02 14.15
CA MET A 218 -3.02 -2.30 14.76
C MET A 218 -3.74 -2.50 16.12
N LEU A 219 -3.73 -1.47 16.96
CA LEU A 219 -4.44 -1.48 18.25
C LEU A 219 -5.96 -1.65 18.09
N LEU A 220 -6.57 -1.00 17.08
CA LEU A 220 -7.99 -1.21 16.76
C LEU A 220 -8.30 -2.67 16.42
N GLY A 221 -7.43 -3.36 15.69
CA GLY A 221 -7.61 -4.80 15.44
C GLY A 221 -7.58 -5.63 16.72
N MET A 222 -6.66 -5.33 17.64
CA MET A 222 -6.60 -5.99 18.94
C MET A 222 -7.82 -5.67 19.82
N ILE A 223 -8.37 -4.46 19.72
CA ILE A 223 -9.64 -4.09 20.37
C ILE A 223 -10.81 -4.91 19.80
N VAL A 224 -10.85 -5.15 18.48
CA VAL A 224 -11.86 -6.05 17.88
C VAL A 224 -11.75 -7.44 18.50
N GLU A 225 -10.53 -7.99 18.63
CA GLU A 225 -10.32 -9.30 19.25
C GLU A 225 -10.79 -9.32 20.71
N LYS A 226 -10.38 -8.32 21.49
CA LYS A 226 -10.73 -8.20 22.91
C LYS A 226 -12.23 -8.04 23.15
N ALA A 227 -12.89 -7.18 22.39
CA ALA A 227 -14.31 -6.85 22.59
C ALA A 227 -15.26 -7.93 22.02
N SER A 228 -14.82 -8.66 20.98
CA SER A 228 -15.62 -9.73 20.37
C SER A 228 -15.38 -11.12 20.97
N GLY A 229 -14.19 -11.36 21.54
CA GLY A 229 -13.74 -12.71 21.91
C GLY A 229 -13.39 -13.60 20.71
N MET A 230 -13.31 -13.05 19.50
CA MET A 230 -13.01 -13.77 18.27
C MET A 230 -11.67 -13.30 17.68
N ALA A 231 -10.98 -14.17 16.92
CA ALA A 231 -9.86 -13.72 16.10
C ALA A 231 -10.31 -12.61 15.13
N TYR A 232 -9.45 -11.61 14.89
CA TYR A 232 -9.80 -10.41 14.12
C TYR A 232 -10.39 -10.75 12.74
N GLU A 233 -9.71 -11.62 11.99
CA GLU A 233 -10.14 -12.01 10.64
C GLU A 233 -11.51 -12.71 10.67
N SER A 234 -11.72 -13.62 11.62
CA SER A 234 -12.97 -14.35 11.80
C SER A 234 -14.13 -13.41 12.16
N TYR A 235 -13.92 -12.44 13.04
CA TYR A 235 -14.96 -11.45 13.37
C TYR A 235 -15.36 -10.65 12.12
N VAL A 236 -14.37 -10.14 11.39
CA VAL A 236 -14.63 -9.37 10.16
C VAL A 236 -15.35 -10.20 9.12
N GLN A 237 -14.89 -11.43 8.86
CA GLN A 237 -15.53 -12.33 7.89
C GLN A 237 -16.99 -12.62 8.26
N GLN A 238 -17.26 -12.95 9.53
CA GLN A 238 -18.59 -13.38 9.95
C GLN A 238 -19.57 -12.23 10.17
N LYS A 239 -19.13 -11.12 10.77
CA LYS A 239 -20.02 -10.04 11.22
C LYS A 239 -20.10 -8.87 10.24
N ILE A 240 -19.11 -8.74 9.36
CA ILE A 240 -19.01 -7.60 8.44
C ILE A 240 -19.15 -8.04 6.99
N LEU A 241 -18.35 -9.02 6.55
CA LEU A 241 -18.26 -9.40 5.14
C LEU A 241 -19.38 -10.35 4.68
N ALA A 242 -19.65 -11.41 5.44
CA ALA A 242 -20.71 -12.36 5.10
C ALA A 242 -22.11 -11.72 4.98
N PRO A 243 -22.53 -10.80 5.88
CA PRO A 243 -23.83 -10.12 5.77
C PRO A 243 -24.02 -9.26 4.51
N VAL A 244 -22.93 -8.89 3.82
CA VAL A 244 -22.97 -8.17 2.54
C VAL A 244 -22.54 -9.04 1.36
N GLY A 245 -22.48 -10.37 1.55
CA GLY A 245 -22.19 -11.33 0.49
C GLY A 245 -20.74 -11.28 -0.01
N ILE A 246 -19.78 -10.92 0.85
CA ILE A 246 -18.35 -10.97 0.53
C ILE A 246 -17.74 -12.21 1.20
N THR A 247 -17.17 -13.10 0.40
CA THR A 247 -16.58 -14.37 0.87
C THR A 247 -15.10 -14.52 0.52
N ARG A 248 -14.53 -13.59 -0.25
CA ARG A 248 -13.16 -13.71 -0.78
C ARG A 248 -12.11 -12.99 0.06
N LEU A 249 -12.46 -11.90 0.73
CA LEU A 249 -11.53 -11.10 1.52
C LEU A 249 -10.93 -11.95 2.65
N ARG A 250 -9.61 -11.86 2.78
CA ARG A 250 -8.81 -12.60 3.78
C ARG A 250 -7.51 -11.86 4.08
N LEU A 251 -6.85 -12.18 5.18
CA LEU A 251 -5.53 -11.63 5.48
C LEU A 251 -4.45 -12.26 4.58
N GLY A 252 -3.55 -11.42 4.10
CA GLY A 252 -2.38 -11.84 3.32
C GLY A 252 -1.25 -12.36 4.21
N ARG A 253 -0.26 -12.98 3.58
CA ARG A 253 0.93 -13.52 4.25
C ARG A 253 2.20 -12.85 3.77
N THR A 254 3.20 -12.82 4.64
CA THR A 254 4.47 -12.13 4.41
C THR A 254 5.26 -12.76 3.26
N LEU A 255 5.35 -14.09 3.22
CA LEU A 255 6.16 -14.81 2.25
C LEU A 255 5.38 -15.15 0.98
N LYS A 256 6.05 -15.05 -0.18
CA LYS A 256 5.47 -15.44 -1.47
C LYS A 256 4.96 -16.88 -1.50
N ALA A 257 5.67 -17.80 -0.84
CA ALA A 257 5.30 -19.21 -0.75
C ALA A 257 3.99 -19.46 0.01
N GLN A 258 3.50 -18.46 0.76
CA GLN A 258 2.26 -18.51 1.53
C GLN A 258 1.14 -17.66 0.89
N ALA A 259 1.33 -17.23 -0.36
CA ALA A 259 0.32 -16.44 -1.08
C ALA A 259 -1.02 -17.18 -1.15
N ALA A 260 -2.10 -16.44 -1.01
CA ALA A 260 -3.43 -17.03 -1.07
C ALA A 260 -3.76 -17.50 -2.50
N PRO A 261 -4.61 -18.53 -2.66
CA PRO A 261 -5.14 -18.89 -3.98
C PRO A 261 -5.79 -17.69 -4.68
N GLY A 262 -5.34 -17.39 -5.89
CA GLY A 262 -5.82 -16.25 -6.68
C GLY A 262 -5.21 -14.90 -6.33
N GLU A 263 -4.22 -14.85 -5.43
CA GLU A 263 -3.42 -13.64 -5.15
C GLU A 263 -2.46 -13.34 -6.32
N VAL A 264 -2.32 -12.06 -6.67
CA VAL A 264 -1.38 -11.60 -7.70
C VAL A 264 0.05 -11.56 -7.19
N VAL A 265 1.01 -11.56 -8.12
CA VAL A 265 2.43 -11.29 -7.81
C VAL A 265 2.65 -9.79 -7.75
N TYR A 266 3.39 -9.30 -6.75
CA TYR A 266 3.69 -7.89 -6.52
C TYR A 266 5.09 -7.56 -7.03
N GLU A 267 5.20 -6.47 -7.78
CA GLU A 267 6.43 -6.04 -8.44
C GLU A 267 6.95 -4.76 -7.79
N SER A 268 8.19 -4.82 -7.33
CA SER A 268 8.84 -3.72 -6.63
C SER A 268 10.35 -3.84 -6.84
N ALA A 269 10.99 -2.74 -7.23
CA ALA A 269 12.45 -2.59 -7.20
C ALA A 269 12.98 -2.45 -5.76
N GLN A 270 12.12 -2.10 -4.79
CA GLN A 270 12.54 -1.99 -3.39
C GLN A 270 12.93 -3.36 -2.82
N THR A 271 14.04 -3.38 -2.08
CA THR A 271 14.51 -4.50 -1.27
C THR A 271 14.62 -4.08 0.19
N SER A 272 14.62 -5.07 1.09
CA SER A 272 14.75 -4.82 2.53
C SER A 272 15.41 -6.03 3.19
N LYS A 273 15.98 -5.82 4.38
CA LYS A 273 16.34 -6.96 5.23
C LYS A 273 15.08 -7.72 5.61
N THR A 274 15.17 -9.05 5.62
CA THR A 274 14.04 -9.89 6.00
C THR A 274 13.64 -9.63 7.45
N VAL A 275 12.33 -9.55 7.68
CA VAL A 275 11.74 -9.47 9.03
C VAL A 275 11.23 -10.82 9.53
N THR A 276 11.40 -11.89 8.73
CA THR A 276 10.88 -13.23 9.07
C THR A 276 11.81 -14.06 9.93
N ASP A 277 13.07 -13.64 10.06
CA ASP A 277 14.11 -14.32 10.82
C ASP A 277 15.29 -13.36 11.07
N ALA A 278 16.32 -13.84 11.76
CA ALA A 278 17.50 -13.06 12.12
C ALA A 278 18.65 -13.10 11.09
N SER A 279 18.46 -13.71 9.91
CA SER A 279 19.54 -13.89 8.92
C SER A 279 20.09 -12.58 8.37
N GLY A 280 19.27 -11.52 8.35
CA GLY A 280 19.61 -10.25 7.70
C GLY A 280 19.66 -10.33 6.18
N THR A 281 19.18 -11.43 5.57
CA THR A 281 19.11 -11.58 4.11
C THR A 281 18.32 -10.45 3.48
N ILE A 282 18.84 -9.90 2.38
CA ILE A 282 18.13 -8.91 1.58
C ILE A 282 17.14 -9.64 0.68
N VAL A 283 15.86 -9.29 0.80
CA VAL A 283 14.74 -9.88 0.06
C VAL A 283 13.98 -8.80 -0.70
N PRO A 284 13.23 -9.15 -1.76
CA PRO A 284 12.26 -8.23 -2.35
C PRO A 284 11.30 -7.72 -1.27
N ALA A 285 11.12 -6.40 -1.17
CA ALA A 285 10.34 -5.80 -0.07
C ALA A 285 8.91 -6.37 0.09
N PRO A 286 8.15 -6.68 -0.99
CA PRO A 286 6.83 -7.32 -0.86
C PRO A 286 6.87 -8.73 -0.23
N TYR A 287 8.03 -9.39 -0.20
CA TYR A 287 8.18 -10.79 0.15
C TYR A 287 9.22 -10.98 1.24
N GLY A 288 8.86 -10.60 2.48
CA GLY A 288 9.72 -10.72 3.65
C GLY A 288 10.29 -9.39 4.16
N GLY A 289 10.15 -8.28 3.43
CA GLY A 289 10.61 -6.96 3.90
C GLY A 289 9.74 -6.33 4.98
N PHE A 290 8.56 -6.90 5.26
CA PHE A 290 7.66 -6.45 6.30
C PHE A 290 6.64 -7.53 6.70
N SER A 291 6.12 -7.45 7.94
CA SER A 291 5.12 -8.40 8.44
C SER A 291 3.70 -8.04 8.00
N MET A 292 3.09 -8.88 7.18
CA MET A 292 1.65 -8.83 6.86
C MET A 292 0.79 -9.18 8.08
N GLU A 293 1.26 -10.09 8.93
CA GLU A 293 0.57 -10.57 10.13
C GLU A 293 0.37 -9.43 11.15
N ASN A 294 1.38 -8.60 11.38
CA ASN A 294 1.28 -7.43 12.26
C ASN A 294 0.41 -6.31 11.64
N ARG A 295 0.38 -6.23 10.30
CA ARG A 295 -0.34 -5.18 9.57
C ARG A 295 -1.80 -5.48 9.26
N GLY A 296 -2.31 -6.68 9.56
CA GLY A 296 -3.67 -7.13 9.19
C GLY A 296 -4.75 -6.03 9.23
N PRO A 297 -5.00 -5.40 10.40
CA PRO A 297 -6.05 -4.39 10.57
C PRO A 297 -5.84 -3.07 9.82
N GLY A 298 -4.59 -2.70 9.56
CA GLY A 298 -4.23 -1.40 8.98
C GLY A 298 -3.73 -1.46 7.53
N GLY A 299 -3.38 -2.65 7.04
CA GLY A 299 -2.62 -2.83 5.81
C GLY A 299 -2.65 -4.23 5.18
N GLY A 300 -3.16 -5.24 5.88
CA GLY A 300 -2.86 -6.64 5.55
C GLY A 300 -3.96 -7.42 4.82
N TRP A 301 -5.10 -6.81 4.50
CA TRP A 301 -6.17 -7.51 3.77
C TRP A 301 -5.82 -7.73 2.30
N LEU A 302 -6.34 -8.83 1.76
CA LEU A 302 -6.45 -9.12 0.35
C LEU A 302 -7.89 -8.92 -0.12
N ALA A 303 -8.10 -8.26 -1.26
CA ALA A 303 -9.41 -8.11 -1.88
C ALA A 303 -9.33 -8.04 -3.40
N SER A 304 -10.48 -8.16 -4.05
CA SER A 304 -10.66 -7.78 -5.45
C SER A 304 -11.36 -6.42 -5.56
N ALA A 305 -11.21 -5.74 -6.68
CA ALA A 305 -11.87 -4.45 -6.90
C ALA A 305 -13.40 -4.56 -6.80
N VAL A 306 -13.99 -5.66 -7.29
CA VAL A 306 -15.43 -5.91 -7.22
C VAL A 306 -15.92 -6.09 -5.78
N ASP A 307 -15.10 -6.70 -4.92
CA ASP A 307 -15.45 -6.85 -3.51
C ASP A 307 -15.32 -5.52 -2.75
N LEU A 308 -14.35 -4.66 -3.10
CA LEU A 308 -14.20 -3.34 -2.48
C LEU A 308 -15.35 -2.40 -2.82
N VAL A 309 -15.81 -2.35 -4.08
CA VAL A 309 -16.99 -1.54 -4.42
C VAL A 309 -18.27 -2.11 -3.80
N ARG A 310 -18.36 -3.43 -3.57
CA ARG A 310 -19.44 -4.04 -2.81
C ARG A 310 -19.36 -3.67 -1.32
N PHE A 311 -18.17 -3.70 -0.73
CA PHE A 311 -17.94 -3.33 0.66
C PHE A 311 -18.29 -1.86 0.93
N ALA A 312 -17.91 -0.96 0.02
CA ALA A 312 -18.21 0.47 0.13
C ALA A 312 -19.71 0.78 0.25
N ARG A 313 -20.59 -0.11 -0.22
CA ARG A 313 -22.05 0.03 -0.09
C ARG A 313 -22.55 0.01 1.34
N ILE A 314 -21.74 -0.45 2.31
CA ILE A 314 -22.06 -0.36 3.74
C ILE A 314 -22.34 1.09 4.16
N LEU A 315 -21.80 2.08 3.44
CA LEU A 315 -22.01 3.51 3.71
C LEU A 315 -23.13 4.13 2.87
N ASP A 316 -23.77 3.41 1.95
CA ASP A 316 -24.82 3.97 1.09
C ASP A 316 -26.12 4.21 1.86
N ALA A 317 -26.47 3.29 2.75
CA ALA A 317 -27.67 3.36 3.57
C ALA A 317 -27.53 2.45 4.81
N PRO A 318 -28.30 2.70 5.88
CA PRO A 318 -28.41 1.77 7.00
C PRO A 318 -28.80 0.37 6.51
N GLY A 319 -28.21 -0.66 7.11
CA GLY A 319 -28.44 -2.04 6.70
C GLY A 319 -28.03 -3.06 7.75
N THR A 320 -27.77 -4.28 7.29
CA THR A 320 -27.46 -5.43 8.15
C THR A 320 -26.19 -5.25 8.97
N VAL A 321 -25.23 -4.47 8.47
CA VAL A 321 -23.92 -4.24 9.13
C VAL A 321 -23.96 -2.99 10.02
N LEU A 322 -24.25 -1.81 9.45
CA LEU A 322 -24.24 -0.54 10.18
C LEU A 322 -25.61 0.14 10.12
N ASN A 323 -25.99 0.78 11.24
CA ASN A 323 -27.15 1.66 11.29
C ASN A 323 -26.78 3.11 10.88
N ALA A 324 -27.79 3.99 10.80
CA ALA A 324 -27.61 5.39 10.41
C ALA A 324 -26.64 6.15 11.32
N THR A 325 -26.66 5.88 12.63
CA THR A 325 -25.78 6.55 13.59
C THR A 325 -24.32 6.15 13.36
N SER A 326 -24.05 4.86 13.16
CA SER A 326 -22.70 4.34 12.89
C SER A 326 -22.15 4.88 11.57
N ILE A 327 -22.95 4.89 10.50
CA ILE A 327 -22.56 5.46 9.21
C ILE A 327 -22.28 6.97 9.37
N GLY A 328 -23.17 7.70 10.03
CA GLY A 328 -23.01 9.13 10.29
C GLY A 328 -21.72 9.44 11.06
N ARG A 329 -21.38 8.65 12.08
CA ARG A 329 -20.10 8.76 12.79
C ARG A 329 -18.91 8.53 11.88
N MET A 330 -18.94 7.49 11.04
CA MET A 330 -17.79 7.18 10.17
C MET A 330 -17.39 8.32 9.24
N VAL A 331 -18.36 9.14 8.80
CA VAL A 331 -18.11 10.25 7.88
C VAL A 331 -18.14 11.63 8.56
N ALA A 332 -18.37 11.67 9.87
CA ALA A 332 -18.49 12.92 10.61
C ALA A 332 -17.21 13.75 10.54
N LYS A 333 -17.38 15.08 10.47
CA LYS A 333 -16.29 16.03 10.55
C LYS A 333 -15.65 15.95 11.95
N PRO A 334 -14.33 15.72 12.06
CA PRO A 334 -13.62 15.70 13.34
C PRO A 334 -13.53 17.10 13.94
N GLU A 335 -13.18 17.16 15.23
CA GLU A 335 -12.89 18.41 15.94
C GLU A 335 -11.66 19.14 15.36
N ILE A 336 -10.68 18.37 14.86
CA ILE A 336 -9.42 18.86 14.31
C ILE A 336 -9.02 18.07 13.05
N GLY A 337 -8.02 18.54 12.30
CA GLY A 337 -7.49 17.80 11.14
C GLY A 337 -8.31 17.95 9.86
N VAL A 338 -9.07 19.05 9.75
CA VAL A 338 -9.69 19.48 8.49
C VAL A 338 -8.62 20.21 7.68
N THR A 339 -8.40 19.78 6.45
CA THR A 339 -7.40 20.37 5.56
C THR A 339 -7.86 21.70 4.97
N GLU A 340 -6.94 22.47 4.42
CA GLU A 340 -7.23 23.72 3.69
C GLU A 340 -8.23 23.49 2.53
N SER A 341 -8.22 22.30 1.94
CA SER A 341 -9.14 21.92 0.86
C SER A 341 -10.56 21.58 1.35
N GLY A 342 -10.78 21.61 2.65
CA GLY A 342 -12.06 21.30 3.30
C GLY A 342 -12.36 19.81 3.44
N SER A 343 -11.38 18.93 3.20
CA SER A 343 -11.53 17.50 3.49
C SER A 343 -10.98 17.15 4.88
N TRP A 344 -11.37 15.99 5.38
CA TRP A 344 -10.95 15.50 6.69
C TRP A 344 -10.89 13.97 6.70
N TYR A 345 -10.15 13.42 7.64
CA TYR A 345 -10.15 11.98 7.87
C TYR A 345 -11.30 11.60 8.82
N GLY A 346 -12.22 10.77 8.33
CA GLY A 346 -13.30 10.17 9.13
C GLY A 346 -12.81 8.94 9.89
N ALA A 347 -13.62 7.89 9.93
CA ALA A 347 -13.21 6.58 10.45
C ALA A 347 -12.80 5.66 9.29
N GLY A 348 -11.50 5.65 8.98
CA GLY A 348 -10.91 4.72 8.00
C GLY A 348 -10.96 5.18 6.53
N LEU A 349 -11.36 6.43 6.29
CA LEU A 349 -11.50 7.03 4.96
C LEU A 349 -11.39 8.56 5.05
N TRP A 350 -10.97 9.19 3.96
CA TRP A 350 -11.10 10.62 3.75
C TRP A 350 -12.53 10.97 3.35
N VAL A 351 -12.99 12.14 3.78
CA VAL A 351 -14.31 12.69 3.50
C VAL A 351 -14.15 14.13 3.01
N ARG A 352 -14.90 14.49 1.98
CA ARG A 352 -15.07 15.88 1.56
C ARG A 352 -16.54 16.18 1.38
N GLN A 353 -16.97 17.29 1.96
CA GLN A 353 -18.29 17.83 1.67
C GLN A 353 -18.31 18.45 0.28
N VAL A 354 -19.35 18.08 -0.47
CA VAL A 354 -19.69 18.64 -1.78
C VAL A 354 -21.17 19.04 -1.72
N THR A 355 -21.67 19.82 -2.68
CA THR A 355 -23.01 20.41 -2.59
C THR A 355 -24.10 19.37 -2.31
N GLY A 356 -24.63 19.36 -1.08
CA GLY A 356 -25.68 18.44 -0.62
C GLY A 356 -25.24 16.99 -0.34
N HIS A 357 -23.96 16.63 -0.53
CA HIS A 357 -23.48 15.25 -0.47
C HIS A 357 -22.05 15.13 0.09
N LEU A 358 -21.59 13.89 0.30
CA LEU A 358 -20.21 13.59 0.72
C LEU A 358 -19.52 12.73 -0.32
N ASN A 359 -18.30 13.12 -0.70
CA ASN A 359 -17.35 12.23 -1.35
C ASN A 359 -16.52 11.54 -0.27
N THR A 360 -16.24 10.25 -0.45
CA THR A 360 -15.39 9.48 0.45
C THR A 360 -14.36 8.69 -0.35
N TRP A 361 -13.10 8.70 0.06
CA TRP A 361 -12.04 7.95 -0.62
C TRP A 361 -10.96 7.49 0.34
N HIS A 362 -10.12 6.57 -0.12
CA HIS A 362 -8.87 6.24 0.54
C HIS A 362 -7.92 5.62 -0.50
N SER A 363 -6.63 5.83 -0.33
CA SER A 363 -5.58 5.17 -1.12
C SER A 363 -4.81 4.16 -0.27
N GLY A 364 -4.12 3.22 -0.89
CA GLY A 364 -3.33 2.23 -0.18
C GLY A 364 -2.02 1.98 -0.89
N GLY A 365 -0.92 2.06 -0.16
CA GLY A 365 0.42 1.78 -0.66
C GLY A 365 1.13 0.72 0.19
N LEU A 366 1.73 -0.25 -0.48
CA LEU A 366 2.81 -1.11 0.01
C LEU A 366 3.87 -1.22 -1.10
N PRO A 367 5.11 -1.62 -0.81
CA PRO A 367 6.01 -2.07 -1.86
C PRO A 367 5.30 -3.07 -2.77
N GLY A 368 5.24 -2.76 -4.06
CA GLY A 368 4.56 -3.55 -5.08
C GLY A 368 3.04 -3.52 -5.03
N THR A 369 2.42 -2.49 -4.46
CA THR A 369 0.96 -2.38 -4.40
C THR A 369 0.51 -0.94 -4.30
N TYR A 370 -0.31 -0.49 -5.25
CA TYR A 370 -1.11 0.73 -5.11
C TYR A 370 -2.58 0.39 -5.28
N THR A 371 -3.43 1.01 -4.45
CA THR A 371 -4.86 0.79 -4.48
C THR A 371 -5.60 2.08 -4.20
N TYR A 372 -6.76 2.24 -4.78
CA TYR A 372 -7.58 3.44 -4.60
C TYR A 372 -9.05 3.07 -4.62
N THR A 373 -9.82 3.65 -3.71
CA THR A 373 -11.28 3.56 -3.71
C THR A 373 -11.88 4.93 -3.53
N ALA A 374 -12.95 5.23 -4.25
CA ALA A 374 -13.74 6.42 -4.02
C ALA A 374 -15.23 6.14 -4.25
N ARG A 375 -16.06 6.82 -3.46
CA ARG A 375 -17.51 6.91 -3.56
C ARG A 375 -17.88 8.37 -3.67
N LEU A 376 -18.64 8.68 -4.71
CA LEU A 376 -18.84 10.04 -5.20
C LEU A 376 -20.31 10.46 -5.10
N GLN A 377 -20.54 11.76 -4.95
CA GLN A 377 -21.87 12.38 -4.85
C GLN A 377 -22.82 12.05 -5.99
N ASN A 378 -22.30 11.82 -7.19
CA ASN A 378 -23.10 11.48 -8.35
C ASN A 378 -23.50 9.99 -8.37
N GLY A 379 -23.28 9.26 -7.29
CA GLY A 379 -23.65 7.85 -7.14
C GLY A 379 -22.69 6.87 -7.79
N PHE A 380 -21.53 7.31 -8.29
CA PHE A 380 -20.47 6.40 -8.71
C PHE A 380 -19.59 5.98 -7.53
N THR A 381 -19.26 4.71 -7.46
CA THR A 381 -18.22 4.19 -6.56
C THR A 381 -17.28 3.31 -7.36
N TYR A 382 -15.97 3.53 -7.27
CA TYR A 382 -14.96 2.76 -7.97
C TYR A 382 -13.82 2.29 -7.08
N ALA A 383 -13.20 1.20 -7.49
CA ALA A 383 -11.98 0.66 -6.90
C ALA A 383 -11.00 0.33 -8.02
N ALA A 384 -9.75 0.78 -7.88
CA ALA A 384 -8.65 0.48 -8.79
C ALA A 384 -7.48 -0.10 -8.01
N LEU A 385 -7.00 -1.27 -8.42
CA LEU A 385 -5.95 -2.02 -7.73
C LEU A 385 -4.81 -2.34 -8.68
N PHE A 386 -3.58 -2.21 -8.23
CA PHE A 386 -2.37 -2.36 -9.03
C PHE A 386 -1.32 -3.15 -8.25
N ASN A 387 -0.67 -4.11 -8.90
CA ASN A 387 0.37 -4.93 -8.29
C ASN A 387 1.75 -4.27 -8.31
N ARG A 388 1.76 -2.95 -8.39
CA ARG A 388 2.92 -2.07 -8.37
C ARG A 388 2.53 -0.74 -7.75
N ASN A 389 3.47 -0.08 -7.09
CA ASN A 389 3.30 1.28 -6.58
C ASN A 389 4.32 2.23 -7.21
N GLN A 390 4.21 3.52 -6.89
CA GLN A 390 5.16 4.52 -7.32
C GLN A 390 6.55 4.25 -6.71
N GLU A 391 7.54 4.20 -7.57
CA GLU A 391 8.97 4.06 -7.26
C GLU A 391 9.76 5.25 -7.84
N SER A 392 11.02 5.40 -7.41
CA SER A 392 11.89 6.44 -7.95
C SER A 392 11.99 6.34 -9.47
N GLY A 393 11.78 7.46 -10.18
CA GLY A 393 11.77 7.51 -11.64
C GLY A 393 10.46 7.07 -12.32
N SER A 394 9.46 6.59 -11.56
CA SER A 394 8.12 6.31 -12.11
C SER A 394 7.20 7.53 -12.03
N LEU A 395 6.19 7.57 -12.90
CA LEU A 395 5.14 8.59 -12.87
C LEU A 395 4.32 8.50 -11.58
N ASP A 396 3.76 9.64 -11.17
CA ASP A 396 2.87 9.75 -10.01
C ASP A 396 1.65 8.83 -10.13
N PHE A 397 1.28 8.14 -9.04
CA PHE A 397 0.11 7.28 -9.00
C PHE A 397 -1.15 8.00 -8.50
N ASP A 398 -1.02 9.13 -7.81
CA ASP A 398 -2.15 9.88 -7.24
C ASP A 398 -2.93 10.68 -8.30
N VAL A 399 -2.46 10.69 -9.55
CA VAL A 399 -3.15 11.29 -10.72
C VAL A 399 -4.24 10.40 -11.31
N LEU A 400 -4.50 9.22 -10.77
CA LEU A 400 -5.57 8.36 -11.27
C LEU A 400 -6.96 9.00 -11.07
N SER A 401 -7.22 9.54 -9.88
CA SER A 401 -8.51 10.16 -9.57
C SER A 401 -8.88 11.29 -10.53
N PRO A 402 -8.01 12.30 -10.82
CA PRO A 402 -8.35 13.34 -11.76
C PRO A 402 -8.56 12.81 -13.19
N ARG A 403 -7.76 11.83 -13.66
CA ARG A 403 -7.96 11.22 -14.99
C ARG A 403 -9.31 10.52 -15.13
N LEU A 404 -9.81 9.91 -14.05
CA LEU A 404 -11.16 9.31 -14.03
C LEU A 404 -12.26 10.37 -13.87
N ALA A 405 -11.95 11.50 -13.23
CA ALA A 405 -12.86 12.63 -13.08
C ALA A 405 -13.23 13.28 -14.42
N ASP A 406 -12.24 13.44 -15.30
CA ASP A 406 -12.37 14.04 -16.64
C ASP A 406 -13.37 13.28 -17.54
N LEU A 407 -13.63 12.00 -17.24
CA LEU A 407 -14.61 11.16 -17.95
C LEU A 407 -16.05 11.33 -17.46
N GLY A 408 -16.35 12.42 -16.76
CA GLY A 408 -17.71 12.71 -16.27
C GLY A 408 -18.05 12.09 -14.92
N LEU A 409 -17.05 11.67 -14.13
CA LEU A 409 -17.27 11.41 -12.69
C LEU A 409 -17.43 12.70 -11.87
N GLY A 410 -17.25 13.88 -12.47
CA GLY A 410 -17.65 15.17 -11.88
C GLY A 410 -16.94 15.52 -10.58
N VAL A 411 -15.69 15.07 -10.43
CA VAL A 411 -14.88 15.32 -9.24
C VAL A 411 -13.83 16.39 -9.54
N GLY A 412 -13.83 17.48 -8.78
CA GLY A 412 -12.60 18.27 -8.63
C GLY A 412 -11.48 17.37 -8.08
N PRO A 413 -10.21 17.76 -8.20
CA PRO A 413 -9.09 16.93 -7.73
C PRO A 413 -9.33 16.52 -6.26
N LEU A 414 -9.54 15.21 -6.02
CA LEU A 414 -9.61 14.61 -4.68
C LEU A 414 -8.23 14.51 -4.02
N HIS A 415 -7.27 15.30 -4.53
CA HIS A 415 -5.92 15.31 -4.02
C HIS A 415 -5.90 15.97 -2.65
N GLU A 416 -5.23 15.31 -1.73
CA GLU A 416 -4.59 16.00 -0.63
C GLU A 416 -3.11 15.69 -0.72
N LEU A 417 -2.28 16.61 -0.23
CA LEU A 417 -0.83 16.50 -0.20
C LEU A 417 -0.46 15.10 0.31
N ALA A 418 0.02 14.25 -0.60
CA ALA A 418 0.93 13.20 -0.21
C ALA A 418 1.99 13.91 0.63
N HIS A 419 2.03 13.54 1.92
CA HIS A 419 2.91 14.05 2.96
C HIS A 419 4.15 14.70 2.38
N ARG A 420 4.45 15.95 2.80
CA ARG A 420 5.73 16.62 2.51
C ARG A 420 6.84 15.60 2.71
N ARG A 421 7.31 14.97 1.63
CA ARG A 421 8.58 14.28 1.62
C ARG A 421 9.59 15.40 1.67
N SER A 422 10.02 15.77 2.88
CA SER A 422 11.32 16.39 3.02
C SER A 422 12.31 15.39 2.44
N SER A 423 12.74 15.66 1.22
CA SER A 423 13.95 15.11 0.63
C SER A 423 15.13 15.48 1.53
N PHE A 424 15.37 14.70 2.58
CA PHE A 424 16.68 14.62 3.19
C PHE A 424 17.36 13.37 2.63
N SER A 425 18.14 13.61 1.57
CA SER A 425 19.22 12.74 1.15
C SER A 425 20.15 12.53 2.35
N PHE A 426 20.08 11.38 3.00
CA PHE A 426 21.18 10.92 3.84
C PHE A 426 22.25 10.36 2.90
N SER A 427 23.19 11.22 2.49
CA SER A 427 24.49 10.76 2.02
C SER A 427 25.20 10.15 3.22
N ALA A 428 25.27 8.82 3.30
CA ALA A 428 26.13 8.14 4.25
C ALA A 428 27.59 8.47 3.90
N ARG A 429 28.20 9.42 4.62
CA ARG A 429 29.66 9.54 4.67
C ARG A 429 30.16 8.44 5.58
N TYR A 430 30.80 7.44 4.97
CA TYR A 430 31.70 6.54 5.67
C TYR A 430 32.97 7.33 6.03
N GLU A 431 33.15 7.67 7.30
CA GLU A 431 34.47 8.00 7.82
C GLU A 431 35.09 6.74 8.40
N HIS A 432 36.20 6.33 7.77
CA HIS A 432 37.14 5.35 8.30
C HIS A 432 37.76 5.92 9.57
N VAL A 433 37.50 5.28 10.71
CA VAL A 433 38.38 5.38 11.89
C VAL A 433 39.36 4.23 11.80
N THR A 434 40.59 4.52 11.38
CA THR A 434 41.76 3.64 11.55
C THR A 434 42.20 3.69 13.01
N MET A 435 42.45 2.51 13.57
CA MET A 435 43.13 2.32 14.85
C MET A 435 44.57 2.85 14.81
N SER A 436 44.93 3.63 15.83
CA SER A 436 46.25 3.65 16.48
C SER A 436 46.10 4.21 17.88
#